data_AF-A0AA41V069-F1
#
_entry.id   AF-A0AA41V069-F1
#
_cell.length_a   1.000
_cell.length_b   1.000
_cell.length_c   1.000
_cell.angle_alpha   90.00
_cell.angle_beta   90.00
_cell.angle_gamma   90.00
#
_symmetry.space_group_name_H-M   'P 1'
#
loop_
_entity.id
_entity.type
_entity.pdbx_description
1 polymer ?
#
loop_
_entity_poly.entity_id
_entity_poly.type
_entity_poly.pdbx_seq_one_letter_code
_entity_poly.pdbx_strand_id
1 'polypeptide(L)' 'VFQYSVEEIDLKNENVDAEWMAYIGGFVSLRTLNLADCRAINSSALWPIA' A
#
# COMPACT_ATOMS: atom_id res chain seq x y z
N VAL A 1 -8.22 13.90 -6.90
CA VAL A 1 -9.50 13.18 -7.12
C VAL A 1 -9.34 11.69 -6.82
N PHE A 2 -8.41 10.98 -7.45
CA PHE A 2 -8.19 9.54 -7.25
C PHE A 2 -7.91 9.09 -5.80
N GLN A 3 -7.17 9.88 -5.02
CA GLN A 3 -6.86 9.55 -3.62
C GLN A 3 -8.09 9.43 -2.68
N TYR A 4 -9.24 9.94 -3.13
CA TYR A 4 -10.52 9.90 -2.40
C TYR A 4 -11.52 8.90 -2.99
N SER A 5 -11.17 8.20 -4.07
CA SER A 5 -12.08 7.26 -4.75
C SER A 5 -11.65 5.81 -4.61
N VAL A 6 -10.38 5.56 -4.26
CA VAL A 6 -9.85 4.21 -4.09
C VAL A 6 -10.03 3.79 -2.64
N GLU A 7 -10.84 2.75 -2.43
CA GLU A 7 -11.10 2.18 -1.11
C GLU A 7 -10.35 0.85 -0.90
N GLU A 8 -9.95 0.17 -1.98
CA GLU A 8 -9.31 -1.14 -1.93
C GLU A 8 -8.15 -1.21 -2.92
N ILE A 9 -7.01 -1.73 -2.46
CA ILE A 9 -5.82 -2.00 -3.28
C ILE A 9 -5.36 -3.44 -2.99
N ASP A 10 -5.24 -4.24 -4.04
CA ASP A 10 -4.67 -5.59 -3.97
C ASP A 10 -3.32 -5.63 -4.70
N LEU A 11 -2.25 -5.92 -3.95
CA LEU A 11 -0.88 -6.07 -4.43
C LEU A 11 -0.33 -7.46 -4.12
N LYS A 12 -1.21 -8.44 -3.86
CA LYS A 12 -0.78 -9.79 -3.53
C LYS A 12 0.16 -10.36 -4.59
N ASN A 13 1.26 -10.96 -4.16
CA ASN A 13 2.33 -11.50 -5.00
C ASN A 13 3.06 -10.45 -5.89
N GLU A 14 2.82 -9.16 -5.69
CA GLU A 14 3.54 -8.12 -6.43
C GLU A 14 4.91 -7.81 -5.81
N ASN A 15 5.83 -7.34 -6.66
CA ASN A 15 7.16 -6.90 -6.21
C ASN A 15 7.13 -5.42 -5.83
N VAL A 16 6.56 -5.13 -4.66
CA VAL A 16 6.40 -3.77 -4.12
C VAL A 16 7.30 -3.55 -2.91
N ASP A 17 7.79 -2.31 -2.75
CA ASP A 17 8.72 -1.91 -1.72
C ASP A 17 8.24 -0.67 -0.93
N ALA A 18 9.15 -0.04 -0.19
CA ALA A 18 8.84 1.15 0.62
C ALA A 18 8.42 2.37 -0.23
N GLU A 19 8.88 2.50 -1.48
CA GLU A 19 8.51 3.60 -2.35
C GLU A 19 7.03 3.51 -2.72
N TRP A 20 6.54 2.29 -3.00
CA TRP A 20 5.12 2.05 -3.24
C TRP A 20 4.26 2.43 -2.03
N MET A 21 4.69 2.09 -0.82
CA MET A 21 3.95 2.42 0.40
C MET A 21 3.86 3.94 0.61
N ALA A 22 4.90 4.70 0.24
CA ALA A 22 4.85 6.16 0.29
C ALA A 22 3.74 6.75 -0.61
N TYR A 23 3.51 6.17 -1.79
CA TYR A 23 2.39 6.57 -2.64
C TYR A 23 1.04 6.12 -2.07
N ILE A 24 0.97 4.90 -1.54
CA ILE A 24 -0.25 4.35 -0.96
C ILE A 24 -0.71 5.15 0.27
N GLY A 25 0.22 5.69 1.06
CA GLY A 25 -0.09 6.57 2.20
C GLY A 25 -0.86 7.84 1.83
N GLY A 26 -0.86 8.24 0.56
CA GLY A 26 -1.65 9.36 0.06
C GLY A 26 -3.14 9.07 -0.12
N PHE A 27 -3.58 7.80 -0.12
CA PHE A 27 -4.96 7.42 -0.37
C PHE A 27 -5.81 7.51 0.90
N VAL A 28 -6.51 8.63 1.06
CA VAL A 28 -7.28 8.99 2.25
C VAL A 28 -8.51 8.09 2.45
N SER A 29 -9.07 7.55 1.36
CA SER A 29 -10.26 6.69 1.41
C SER A 29 -9.93 5.19 1.44
N LEU A 30 -8.65 4.82 1.48
CA LEU A 30 -8.22 3.42 1.47
C LEU A 30 -8.60 2.71 2.76
N ARG A 31 -9.29 1.57 2.64
CA ARG A 31 -9.76 0.74 3.75
C ARG A 31 -9.11 -0.63 3.77
N THR A 32 -8.83 -1.16 2.58
CA THR A 32 -8.25 -2.50 2.43
C THR A 32 -6.99 -2.40 1.59
N LEU A 33 -5.87 -2.87 2.14
CA LEU A 33 -4.61 -3.03 1.44
C LEU A 33 -4.13 -4.47 1.60
N ASN A 34 -4.12 -5.23 0.51
CA ASN A 34 -3.64 -6.61 0.53
C ASN A 34 -2.18 -6.68 0.07
N LEU A 35 -1.29 -7.04 1.00
CA LEU A 35 0.15 -7.23 0.78
C LEU A 35 0.57 -8.70 0.95
N ALA A 36 -0.37 -9.64 0.82
CA ALA A 36 -0.07 -11.06 0.97
C ALA A 36 1.01 -11.50 -0.02
N ASP A 37 1.93 -12.36 0.44
CA ASP A 37 2.99 -12.95 -0.38
C ASP A 37 3.98 -11.94 -1.02
N CYS A 38 3.98 -10.67 -0.59
CA CYS A 38 4.96 -9.66 -1.02
C CYS A 38 6.31 -9.86 -0.29
N ARG A 39 7.35 -10.25 -1.02
CA ARG A 39 8.66 -10.61 -0.43
C ARG A 39 9.55 -9.41 -0.08
N ALA A 40 9.32 -8.27 -0.72
CA ALA A 40 10.14 -7.06 -0.55
C ALA A 40 9.62 -6.13 0.56
N ILE A 41 8.44 -6.40 1.13
CA ILE A 41 7.86 -5.62 2.22
C ILE A 41 8.45 -6.05 3.57
N ASN A 42 8.84 -5.05 4.36
CA ASN A 42 9.31 -5.22 5.73
C ASN A 42 8.63 -4.18 6.64
N SER A 43 8.88 -4.26 7.95
CA SER A 43 8.24 -3.36 8.92
C SER A 43 8.51 -1.87 8.66
N SER A 44 9.71 -1.51 8.19
CA SER A 44 10.04 -0.13 7.85
C SER A 44 9.29 0.39 6.63
N ALA A 45 9.01 -0.47 5.65
CA ALA A 45 8.26 -0.09 4.46
C ALA A 45 6.81 0.30 4.77
N LEU A 46 6.25 -0.15 5.91
CA LEU A 46 4.86 0.11 6.29
C LEU A 46 4.65 1.45 7.02
N TRP A 47 5.71 2.13 7.47
CA TRP A 47 5.58 3.42 8.16
C TRP A 47 4.80 4.51 7.39
N PRO A 48 4.92 4.65 6.07
CA PRO A 48 4.17 5.66 5.34
C PRO A 48 2.64 5.46 5.34
N ILE A 49 2.17 4.26 5.70
CA ILE A 49 0.75 3.89 5.75
C ILE A 49 0.26 3.58 7.17
N ALA A 50 1.12 3.80 8.18
CA ALA A 50 0.84 3.50 9.60
C ALA A 50 0.06 4.63 10.30
#